data_AF-A0A4Q3WLH0-F1
#
_entry.id   AF-A0A4Q3WLH0-F1
#
_cell.length_a   1.000
_cell.length_b   1.000
_cell.length_c   1.000
_cell.angle_alpha   90.00
_cell.angle_beta   90.00
_cell.angle_gamma   90.00
#
_symmetry.space_group_name_H-M   'P 1'
#
loop_
_entity.id
_entity.type
_entity.pdbx_description
1 polymer ?
#
loop_
_entity_poly.entity_id
_entity_poly.type
_entity_poly.pdbx_seq_one_letter_code
_entity_poly.pdbx_strand_id
1 'polypeptide(L)'
;MNPLTILSLIFVLSCIVGYFVVWGVTPALHTPLMAVTNAISGIVVVAAIVVAGRDILPPDVCLALPCSPETTEGMQWTGKIFGFLAVTLCAINIFGGFAITSRMLAMFKPKEKSGVEIAAKEAGE
;
A
#
# COMPACT_ATOMS: atom_id res chain seq x y z
N MET A 1 30.43 2.73 9.24
CA MET A 1 29.27 1.91 9.65
C MET A 1 28.96 0.94 8.52
N ASN A 2 28.75 -0.34 8.81
CA ASN A 2 28.42 -1.33 7.77
C ASN A 2 26.99 -1.07 7.25
N PRO A 3 26.74 -1.19 5.93
CA PRO A 3 25.42 -0.94 5.34
C PRO A 3 24.33 -1.84 5.94
N LEU A 4 24.65 -3.09 6.26
CA LEU A 4 23.74 -4.00 6.95
C LEU A 4 23.36 -3.52 8.36
N THR A 5 24.27 -2.86 9.08
CA THR A 5 23.98 -2.29 10.41
C THR A 5 23.02 -1.11 10.30
N ILE A 6 23.12 -0.32 9.23
CA ILE A 6 22.21 0.81 8.99
C ILE A 6 20.81 0.29 8.64
N LEU A 7 20.71 -0.70 7.74
CA LEU A 7 19.42 -1.30 7.35
C LEU A 7 18.74 -2.04 8.52
N SER A 8 19.49 -2.77 9.34
CA SER A 8 18.92 -3.44 10.52
C SER A 8 18.46 -2.44 11.59
N LEU A 9 19.17 -1.32 11.77
CA LEU A 9 18.71 -0.21 12.62
C LEU A 9 17.38 0.37 12.12
N ILE A 10 17.30 0.72 10.83
CA ILE A 10 16.08 1.27 10.23
C ILE A 10 14.92 0.27 10.36
N PHE A 11 15.17 -1.02 10.12
CA PHE A 11 14.18 -2.08 10.28
C PHE A 11 13.64 -2.16 11.72
N VAL A 12 14.51 -2.22 12.72
CA VAL A 12 14.10 -2.30 14.14
C VAL A 12 13.35 -1.03 14.57
N LEU A 13 13.86 0.16 14.20
CA LEU A 13 13.19 1.44 14.48
C LEU A 13 11.81 1.50 13.82
N SER A 14 11.68 1.05 12.56
CA SER A 14 10.40 1.02 11.85
C SER A 14 9.38 0.08 12.51
N CYS A 15 9.82 -1.08 13.02
CA CYS A 15 8.94 -2.01 13.75
C CYS A 15 8.40 -1.39 15.04
N ILE A 16 9.25 -0.69 15.80
CA ILE A 16 8.84 0.02 17.02
C ILE A 16 7.80 1.09 16.69
N VAL A 17 8.06 1.92 15.66
CA VAL A 17 7.11 2.96 15.23
C VAL A 17 5.79 2.34 14.78
N GLY A 18 5.83 1.27 13.99
CA GLY A 18 4.63 0.57 13.53
C GLY A 18 3.76 0.03 14.68
N TYR A 19 4.41 -0.53 15.71
CA TYR A 19 3.73 -0.99 16.92
C TYR A 19 3.00 0.15 17.65
N PHE A 20 3.67 1.29 17.88
CA PHE A 20 3.05 2.45 18.54
C PHE A 20 1.94 3.08 17.70
N VAL A 21 2.06 3.07 16.37
CA VAL A 21 1.02 3.56 15.45
C VAL A 21 -0.26 2.74 15.55
N VAL A 22 -0.16 1.41 15.67
CA VAL A 22 -1.34 0.52 15.67
C VAL A 22 -1.97 0.37 17.05
N TRP A 23 -1.21 0.53 18.14
CA TRP A 23 -1.71 0.31 19.51
C TRP A 23 -2.85 1.25 19.93
N GLY A 24 -2.89 2.47 19.41
CA GLY A 24 -3.84 3.51 19.83
C GLY A 24 -5.17 3.54 19.07
N VAL A 25 -5.47 2.57 18.22
CA VAL A 25 -6.68 2.62 17.37
C VAL A 25 -7.95 2.24 18.15
N THR A 26 -9.06 2.91 17.85
CA THR A 26 -10.37 2.56 18.44
C THR A 26 -10.82 1.16 17.97
N PRO A 27 -11.44 0.32 18.82
CA PRO A 27 -11.88 -1.03 18.45
C PRO A 27 -12.75 -1.10 17.19
N ALA A 28 -13.56 -0.05 16.94
CA ALA A 28 -14.39 0.07 15.74
C ALA A 28 -13.59 0.19 14.44
N LEU A 29 -12.31 0.57 14.51
CA LEU A 29 -11.46 0.79 13.34
C LEU A 29 -10.52 -0.39 13.03
N HIS A 30 -10.54 -1.50 13.76
CA HIS A 30 -9.64 -2.64 13.45
C HIS A 30 -9.89 -3.22 12.05
N THR A 31 -11.16 -3.33 11.64
CA THR A 31 -11.54 -3.82 10.30
C THR A 31 -11.13 -2.87 9.17
N PRO A 32 -11.40 -1.55 9.23
CA PRO A 32 -10.89 -0.64 8.20
C PRO A 32 -9.36 -0.47 8.27
N LEU A 33 -8.74 -0.57 9.46
CA LEU A 33 -7.28 -0.55 9.58
C LEU A 33 -6.65 -1.72 8.83
N MET A 34 -7.24 -2.92 8.92
CA MET A 34 -6.80 -4.09 8.16
C MET A 34 -6.90 -3.87 6.64
N ALA A 35 -7.93 -3.15 6.18
CA ALA A 35 -8.06 -2.80 4.76
C ALA A 35 -7.00 -1.78 4.31
N VAL A 36 -6.70 -0.79 5.16
CA VAL A 36 -5.64 0.21 4.90
C VAL A 36 -4.26 -0.45 4.84
N THR A 37 -3.93 -1.34 5.77
CA THR A 37 -2.63 -2.03 5.75
C THR A 37 -2.47 -2.91 4.51
N ASN A 38 -3.56 -3.50 4.01
CA ASN A 38 -3.56 -4.19 2.72
C ASN A 38 -3.24 -3.20 1.56
N ALA A 39 -3.87 -2.02 1.52
CA ALA A 39 -3.55 -1.01 0.52
C ALA A 39 -2.09 -0.51 0.58
N ILE A 40 -1.55 -0.32 1.79
CA ILE A 40 -0.16 0.13 2.04
C ILE A 40 0.85 -0.92 1.57
N SER A 41 0.51 -2.22 1.64
CA SER A 41 1.37 -3.28 1.09
C SER A 41 1.62 -3.13 -0.42
N GLY A 42 0.85 -2.28 -1.11
CA GLY A 42 1.10 -1.84 -2.48
C GLY A 42 2.44 -1.13 -2.72
N ILE A 43 3.27 -0.89 -1.70
CA ILE A 43 4.66 -0.40 -1.86
C ILE A 43 5.51 -1.27 -2.81
N VAL A 44 5.11 -2.53 -3.03
CA VAL A 44 5.70 -3.43 -4.03
C VAL A 44 5.69 -2.83 -5.44
N VAL A 45 4.85 -1.83 -5.73
CA VAL A 45 4.86 -1.10 -7.01
C VAL A 45 6.23 -0.51 -7.33
N VAL A 46 6.99 -0.07 -6.32
CA VAL A 46 8.33 0.49 -6.49
C VAL A 46 9.26 -0.57 -7.06
N ALA A 47 9.22 -1.80 -6.51
CA ALA A 47 10.00 -2.91 -7.02
C ALA A 47 9.56 -3.32 -8.43
N ALA A 48 8.24 -3.34 -8.68
CA ALA A 48 7.69 -3.70 -10.00
C ALA A 48 8.11 -2.71 -11.10
N ILE A 49 8.10 -1.40 -10.81
CA ILE A 49 8.56 -0.35 -11.73
C ILE A 49 10.05 -0.50 -12.02
N VAL A 50 10.87 -0.75 -11.00
CA VAL A 50 12.32 -0.96 -11.19
C VAL A 50 12.59 -2.18 -12.07
N VAL A 51 11.83 -3.27 -11.91
CA VAL A 51 11.95 -4.47 -12.76
C VAL A 51 11.49 -4.20 -14.19
N ALA A 52 10.37 -3.47 -14.38
CA ALA A 52 9.84 -3.14 -15.70
C ALA A 52 10.70 -2.11 -16.46
N GLY A 53 11.35 -1.19 -15.76
CA GLY A 53 12.14 -0.08 -16.30
C GLY A 53 13.63 -0.35 -16.46
N ARG A 54 14.11 -1.60 -16.27
CA ARG A 54 15.55 -1.95 -16.33
C ARG A 54 16.25 -1.55 -17.62
N ASP A 55 15.52 -1.48 -18.74
CA ASP A 55 16.09 -1.11 -20.04
C ASP A 55 16.25 0.42 -20.21
N ILE A 56 15.65 1.21 -19.32
CA ILE A 56 15.58 2.69 -19.41
C ILE A 56 16.39 3.35 -18.27
N LEU A 57 16.74 2.59 -17.24
CA LEU A 57 17.33 3.10 -16.01
C LEU A 57 18.88 3.09 -16.07
N PRO A 58 19.57 4.12 -15.55
CA PRO A 58 21.02 4.16 -15.51
C PRO A 58 21.61 3.02 -14.65
N PRO A 59 22.80 2.49 -14.99
CA PRO A 59 23.36 1.24 -14.44
C PRO A 59 23.58 1.27 -12.91
N ASP A 60 23.76 2.46 -12.35
CA ASP A 60 23.89 2.75 -10.92
C ASP A 60 22.65 2.39 -10.09
N VAL A 61 21.44 2.46 -10.67
CA VAL A 61 20.22 2.04 -9.97
C VAL A 61 19.95 0.54 -10.14
N CYS A 62 20.48 -0.08 -11.20
CA CYS A 62 20.37 -1.52 -11.43
C CYS A 62 21.27 -2.38 -10.51
N LEU A 63 22.38 -1.84 -10.00
CA LEU A 63 23.33 -2.57 -9.13
C LEU A 63 22.84 -2.78 -7.68
N ALA A 64 21.81 -2.05 -7.24
CA ALA A 64 21.30 -2.15 -5.87
C ALA A 64 20.44 -3.40 -5.59
N LEU A 65 20.14 -4.20 -6.62
CA LEU A 65 19.35 -5.43 -6.49
C LEU A 65 20.26 -6.67 -6.53
N PRO A 66 20.14 -7.61 -5.56
CA PRO A 66 20.78 -8.91 -5.62
C PRO A 66 20.03 -9.77 -6.64
N CYS A 67 20.28 -9.53 -7.92
CA CYS A 67 19.85 -10.44 -8.98
C CYS A 67 21.03 -11.38 -9.24
N SER A 68 20.87 -12.66 -8.88
CA SER A 68 21.85 -13.68 -9.24
C SER A 68 22.12 -13.59 -10.74
N PRO A 69 23.39 -13.49 -11.18
CA PRO A 69 23.78 -13.26 -12.57
C PRO A 69 23.72 -14.56 -13.38
N GLU A 70 22.55 -15.21 -13.40
CA GLU A 70 22.34 -16.47 -14.11
C GLU A 70 21.03 -16.44 -14.91
N THR A 71 20.90 -15.43 -15.77
CA THR A 71 20.02 -15.55 -16.94
C THR A 71 20.62 -14.77 -18.11
N THR A 72 21.75 -15.30 -18.57
CA THR A 72 22.45 -14.98 -19.81
C THR A 72 21.48 -14.91 -21.01
N GLU A 73 21.35 -13.72 -21.58
CA GLU A 73 21.16 -13.42 -23.02
C GLU A 73 19.90 -13.93 -23.78
N GLY A 74 19.03 -14.78 -23.22
CA GLY A 74 17.99 -15.48 -24.01
C GLY A 74 16.53 -15.03 -23.89
N MET A 75 16.14 -14.25 -22.88
CA MET A 75 14.71 -14.13 -22.51
C MET A 75 14.33 -12.78 -21.87
N GLN A 76 14.66 -11.65 -22.50
CA GLN A 76 14.30 -10.32 -22.00
C GLN A 76 12.77 -10.10 -21.92
N TRP A 77 12.00 -10.83 -22.72
CA TRP A 77 10.54 -10.75 -22.74
C TRP A 77 9.88 -11.29 -21.48
N THR A 78 10.49 -12.25 -20.78
CA THR A 78 10.03 -12.71 -19.46
C THR A 78 10.05 -11.56 -18.47
N GLY A 79 11.19 -10.87 -18.31
CA GLY A 79 11.29 -9.73 -17.38
C GLY A 79 10.24 -8.65 -17.66
N LYS A 80 10.00 -8.34 -18.94
CA LYS A 80 8.98 -7.38 -19.36
C LYS A 80 7.55 -7.82 -19.02
N ILE A 81 7.19 -9.07 -19.31
CA ILE A 81 5.85 -9.61 -19.01
C ILE A 81 5.62 -9.69 -17.50
N PHE A 82 6.60 -10.20 -16.75
CA PHE A 82 6.51 -10.28 -15.29
C PHE A 82 6.48 -8.89 -14.64
N GLY A 83 7.25 -7.92 -15.13
CA GLY A 83 7.20 -6.53 -14.67
C GLY A 83 5.85 -5.88 -14.94
N PHE A 84 5.30 -6.05 -16.15
CA PHE A 84 3.98 -5.55 -16.53
C PHE A 84 2.86 -6.19 -15.68
N LEU A 85 2.92 -7.50 -15.48
CA LEU A 85 1.96 -8.23 -14.65
C LEU A 85 2.07 -7.80 -13.18
N ALA A 86 3.29 -7.63 -12.67
CA ALA A 86 3.55 -7.17 -11.31
C ALA A 86 2.97 -5.76 -11.07
N VAL A 87 3.17 -4.82 -12.00
CA VAL A 87 2.58 -3.47 -11.92
C VAL A 87 1.05 -3.55 -11.94
N THR A 88 0.47 -4.38 -12.80
CA THR A 88 -0.98 -4.56 -12.89
C THR A 88 -1.57 -5.14 -11.60
N LEU A 89 -0.98 -6.21 -11.07
CA LEU A 89 -1.40 -6.82 -9.80
C LEU A 89 -1.22 -5.85 -8.62
N CYS A 90 -0.16 -5.05 -8.65
CA CYS A 90 0.07 -4.05 -7.62
C CYS A 90 -0.97 -2.91 -7.67
N ALA A 91 -1.33 -2.46 -8.87
CA ALA A 91 -2.41 -1.49 -9.06
C ALA A 91 -3.72 -2.00 -8.47
N ILE A 92 -4.08 -3.27 -8.68
CA ILE A 92 -5.29 -3.87 -8.09
C ILE A 92 -5.25 -3.79 -6.56
N ASN A 93 -4.10 -4.07 -5.93
CA ASN A 93 -3.95 -4.01 -4.47
C ASN A 93 -4.12 -2.57 -3.94
N ILE A 94 -3.47 -1.60 -4.58
CA ILE A 94 -3.56 -0.17 -4.22
C ILE A 94 -5.01 0.32 -4.38
N PHE A 95 -5.55 0.23 -5.59
CA PHE A 95 -6.89 0.78 -5.89
C PHE A 95 -8.00 0.02 -5.18
N GLY A 96 -7.94 -1.31 -5.13
CA GLY A 96 -8.91 -2.13 -4.42
C GLY A 96 -8.88 -1.89 -2.92
N GLY A 97 -7.69 -1.81 -2.32
CA GLY A 97 -7.51 -1.53 -0.91
C GLY A 97 -8.08 -0.17 -0.49
N PHE A 98 -7.79 0.89 -1.24
CA PHE A 98 -8.33 2.22 -0.94
C PHE A 98 -9.84 2.36 -1.24
N ALA A 99 -10.36 1.73 -2.30
CA ALA A 99 -11.78 1.75 -2.61
C ALA A 99 -12.62 1.06 -1.51
N ILE A 100 -12.18 -0.10 -1.01
CA ILE A 100 -12.87 -0.79 0.08
C ILE A 100 -12.77 0.01 1.38
N THR A 101 -11.59 0.53 1.69
CA THR A 101 -11.36 1.38 2.87
C THR A 101 -12.32 2.57 2.90
N SER A 102 -12.45 3.30 1.79
CA SER A 102 -13.34 4.46 1.72
C SER A 102 -14.82 4.11 1.94
N ARG A 103 -15.26 2.95 1.43
CA ARG A 103 -16.61 2.43 1.69
C ARG A 103 -16.82 2.06 3.15
N MET A 104 -15.80 1.51 3.82
CA MET A 104 -15.85 1.19 5.24
C MET A 104 -15.87 2.45 6.12
N LEU A 105 -15.03 3.44 5.79
CA LEU A 105 -14.97 4.70 6.53
C LEU A 105 -16.20 5.58 6.32
N ALA A 106 -16.87 5.47 5.17
CA ALA A 106 -18.11 6.19 4.90
C ALA A 106 -19.25 5.83 5.87
N MET A 107 -19.19 4.65 6.50
CA MET A 107 -20.18 4.19 7.49
C MET A 107 -20.04 4.89 8.85
N PHE A 108 -18.92 5.57 9.11
CA PHE A 108 -18.71 6.36 10.32
C PHE A 108 -19.13 7.83 10.17
N LYS A 109 -19.59 8.25 8.98
CA LYS A 109 -20.14 9.59 8.80
C LYS A 109 -21.50 9.66 9.52
N PRO A 110 -21.69 10.59 10.46
CA PRO A 110 -23.00 10.78 11.07
C PRO A 110 -24.02 11.13 9.97
N LYS A 111 -25.13 10.39 9.93
CA LYS A 111 -26.23 10.66 9.00
C LYS A 111 -26.79 12.05 9.34
N GLU A 112 -26.68 12.99 8.40
CA GLU A 112 -27.33 14.29 8.53
C GLU A 112 -28.83 14.06 8.70
N LYS A 113 -29.44 14.69 9.71
CA LYS A 113 -30.89 14.59 9.92
C LYS A 113 -31.57 15.13 8.67
N SER A 114 -32.27 14.24 7.95
CA SER A 114 -33.10 14.65 6.82
C SER A 114 -34.08 15.71 7.31
N GLY A 115 -34.28 16.78 6.54
CA GLY A 115 -35.23 17.86 6.90
C GLY A 115 -36.65 17.36 7.20
N VAL A 116 -36.98 16.13 6.80
CA VAL A 116 -38.22 15.41 7.17
C VAL A 116 -38.30 15.13 8.68
N GLU A 117 -37.18 14.83 9.33
CA GLU A 117 -37.09 14.53 10.77
C GLU A 117 -37.12 15.79 11.64
N ILE A 118 -36.72 16.94 11.08
CA ILE A 118 -36.84 18.26 11.72
C ILE A 118 -38.27 18.79 11.56
N ALA A 119 -38.85 18.68 10.36
CA ALA A 119 -40.24 19.08 10.11
C ALA A 119 -41.26 18.23 10.90
N ALA A 120 -41.01 16.93 11.10
CA ALA A 120 -41.86 16.08 11.93
C ALA A 120 -41.76 16.42 13.43
N LYS A 121 -40.66 17.02 13.87
CA LYS A 121 -40.49 17.47 15.26
C LYS A 121 -41.16 18.82 15.51
N GLU A 122 -41.15 19.72 14.52
CA GLU A 122 -41.82 21.02 14.59
C GLU A 122 -43.35 20.94 14.40
N ALA A 123 -43.87 19.92 13.73
CA ALA A 123 -45.32 19.72 13.57
C ALA A 123 -45.99 19.00 14.75
N GLY A 124 -45.21 18.57 15.76
CA GLY A 124 -45.67 17.85 16.95
C GLY A 124 -45.55 18.63 18.26
N GLU A 125 -45.08 19.88 18.23
CA GLU A 125 -45.12 20.85 19.34
C GLU A 125 -46.23 21.88 19.14
#